data_AF-A0A920MEP7-F1
#
_entry.id   AF-A0A920MEP7-F1
#
_cell.length_a   1.000
_cell.length_b   1.000
_cell.length_c   1.000
_cell.angle_alpha   90.00
_cell.angle_beta   90.00
_cell.angle_gamma   90.00
#
_symmetry.space_group_name_H-M   'P 1'
#
loop_
_entity.id
_entity.type
_entity.pdbx_description
1 polymer ?
#
loop_
_entity_poly.entity_id
_entity_poly.type
_entity_poly.pdbx_seq_one_letter_code
_entity_poly.pdbx_strand_id
1 'polypeptide(L)'
;MKGFIIDQPIRIDRNNKYRKSIIDAEGLKAITEFKMVKRFSHASLFEISPITGRTHQIRAHSAFINMPIAGDIRYGIKNDIIKKSFGLKRLFLHASEISFPKFDTSNSNYHFKAIFLRSSKLFC
;
A
#
# COMPACT_ATOMS: atom_id res chain seq x y z
N MET A 1 -7.28 -11.22 -14.34
CA MET A 1 -7.35 -10.19 -13.26
C MET A 1 -6.89 -8.86 -13.84
N LYS A 2 -7.60 -7.76 -13.57
CA LYS A 2 -7.18 -6.42 -14.05
C LYS A 2 -6.17 -5.84 -13.07
N GLY A 3 -4.99 -5.48 -13.57
CA GLY A 3 -3.98 -4.69 -12.86
C GLY A 3 -3.79 -3.34 -13.54
N PHE A 4 -3.21 -2.38 -12.82
CA PHE A 4 -2.82 -1.07 -13.35
C PHE A 4 -1.59 -0.54 -12.62
N ILE A 5 -0.88 0.38 -13.27
CA ILE A 5 0.33 1.00 -12.76
C ILE A 5 0.05 2.47 -12.44
N ILE A 6 0.54 2.92 -11.30
CA ILE A 6 0.59 4.33 -10.92
C ILE A 6 2.05 4.78 -10.98
N ASP A 7 2.36 5.55 -12.02
CA ASP A 7 3.64 6.25 -12.19
C ASP A 7 3.40 7.74 -11.94
N GLN A 8 3.50 8.14 -10.67
CA GLN A 8 3.28 9.51 -10.24
C GLN A 8 4.36 9.88 -9.22
N PRO A 9 5.18 10.92 -9.47
CA PRO A 9 6.27 11.27 -8.57
C PRO A 9 5.76 11.73 -7.21
N ILE A 10 6.58 11.52 -6.18
CA ILE A 10 6.24 11.78 -4.79
C ILE A 10 7.28 12.70 -4.16
N ARG A 11 6.80 13.75 -3.50
CA ARG A 11 7.59 14.61 -2.61
C ARG A 11 7.10 14.47 -1.18
N ILE A 12 8.01 14.56 -0.21
CA ILE A 12 7.65 14.66 1.21
C ILE A 12 7.34 16.13 1.51
N ASP A 13 6.11 16.43 1.89
CA ASP A 13 5.74 17.72 2.43
C ASP A 13 6.35 17.89 3.83
N ARG A 14 7.45 18.65 3.90
CA ARG A 14 8.20 18.93 5.13
C ARG A 14 7.54 19.97 6.03
N ASN A 15 6.63 20.77 5.48
CA ASN A 15 5.92 21.82 6.23
C ASN A 15 4.74 21.24 7.00
N ASN A 16 4.24 20.08 6.58
CA ASN A 16 3.22 19.34 7.31
C ASN A 16 3.80 18.61 8.53
N LYS A 17 3.14 18.76 9.70
CA LYS A 17 3.50 18.07 10.96
C LYS A 17 3.68 16.56 10.82
N TYR A 18 2.99 15.91 9.89
CA TYR A 18 3.03 14.46 9.68
C TYR A 18 3.99 14.01 8.59
N ARG A 19 4.77 14.93 7.98
CA ARG A 19 5.71 14.67 6.87
C ARG A 19 5.07 13.79 5.79
N LYS A 20 3.94 14.26 5.29
CA LYS A 20 3.08 13.50 4.36
C LYS A 20 3.74 13.47 2.99
N SER A 21 3.89 12.29 2.42
CA SER A 21 4.24 12.12 1.01
C SER A 21 3.03 12.53 0.16
N ILE A 22 3.23 13.45 -0.77
CA ILE A 22 2.21 13.99 -1.68
C ILE A 22 2.62 13.74 -3.13
N ILE A 23 1.62 13.65 -4.02
CA ILE A 23 1.88 13.62 -5.46
C ILE A 23 2.31 15.01 -5.89
N ASP A 24 3.45 15.08 -6.55
CA ASP A 24 4.08 16.34 -6.92
C ASP A 24 4.94 16.10 -8.16
N ALA A 25 4.79 16.94 -9.19
CA ALA A 25 5.56 16.82 -10.43
C ALA A 25 7.07 17.02 -10.19
N GLU A 26 7.45 17.79 -9.17
CA GLU A 26 8.84 18.00 -8.75
C GLU A 26 9.32 16.91 -7.75
N GLY A 27 8.49 15.90 -7.51
CA GLY A 27 8.80 14.79 -6.62
C GLY A 27 9.80 13.79 -7.21
N LEU A 28 10.22 12.84 -6.37
CA LEU A 28 11.03 11.71 -6.80
C LEU A 28 10.16 10.70 -7.54
N LYS A 29 10.69 10.11 -8.62
CA LYS A 29 10.03 9.04 -9.36
C LYS A 29 9.54 7.94 -8.42
N ALA A 30 8.25 7.61 -8.55
CA ALA A 30 7.58 6.61 -7.75
C ALA A 30 6.63 5.80 -8.64
N ILE A 31 6.85 4.48 -8.69
CA ILE A 31 6.05 3.54 -9.50
C ILE A 31 5.50 2.44 -8.59
N THR A 32 4.19 2.26 -8.62
CA THR A 32 3.49 1.20 -7.88
C THR A 32 2.55 0.44 -8.80
N GLU A 33 2.63 -0.89 -8.80
CA GLU A 33 1.69 -1.76 -9.49
C GLU A 33 0.60 -2.23 -8.53
N PHE A 34 -0.65 -2.18 -9.00
CA PHE A 34 -1.82 -2.64 -8.27
C PHE A 34 -2.48 -3.78 -9.04
N LYS A 35 -2.74 -4.89 -8.36
CA LYS A 35 -3.47 -6.04 -8.90
C LYS A 35 -4.64 -6.37 -7.99
N MET A 36 -5.85 -6.23 -8.52
CA MET A 36 -7.05 -6.54 -7.76
C MET A 36 -7.16 -8.06 -7.56
N VAL A 37 -7.20 -8.50 -6.31
CA VAL A 37 -7.38 -9.91 -5.95
C VAL A 37 -8.87 -10.20 -5.74
N LYS A 38 -9.57 -9.29 -5.06
CA LYS A 38 -10.98 -9.46 -4.69
C LYS A 38 -11.69 -8.12 -4.60
N ARG A 39 -12.96 -8.11 -4.98
CA ARG A 39 -13.85 -6.94 -4.84
C ARG A 39 -14.94 -7.25 -3.81
N PHE A 40 -15.29 -6.25 -3.03
CA PHE A 40 -16.45 -6.26 -2.14
C PHE A 40 -17.40 -5.11 -2.44
N SER A 41 -18.49 -5.03 -1.67
CA SER A 41 -19.48 -3.96 -1.77
C SER A 41 -18.89 -2.56 -1.52
N HIS A 42 -18.02 -2.42 -0.53
CA HIS A 42 -17.49 -1.12 -0.08
C HIS A 42 -15.95 -1.06 -0.02
N ALA A 43 -15.26 -2.12 -0.46
CA ALA A 43 -13.81 -2.23 -0.41
C ALA A 43 -13.28 -3.16 -1.51
N SER A 44 -11.96 -3.24 -1.67
CA SER A 44 -11.31 -4.17 -2.59
C SER A 44 -9.91 -4.54 -2.09
N LEU A 45 -9.52 -5.80 -2.29
CA LEU A 45 -8.18 -6.31 -2.02
C LEU A 45 -7.30 -6.03 -3.20
N PHE A 46 -6.16 -5.44 -2.90
CA PHE A 46 -5.07 -5.34 -3.85
C PHE A 46 -3.84 -6.05 -3.33
N GLU A 47 -3.26 -6.86 -4.21
CA GLU A 47 -1.85 -7.17 -4.18
C GLU A 47 -1.14 -5.93 -4.77
N ILE A 48 -0.20 -5.36 -4.02
CA ILE A 48 0.44 -4.09 -4.37
C ILE A 48 1.96 -4.28 -4.36
N SER A 49 2.58 -3.98 -5.49
CA SER A 49 4.02 -4.12 -5.70
C SER A 49 4.65 -2.74 -5.93
N PRO A 50 5.33 -2.17 -4.93
CA PRO A 50 6.09 -0.94 -5.12
C PRO A 50 7.37 -1.25 -5.90
N ILE A 51 7.47 -0.77 -7.14
CA ILE A 51 8.68 -0.93 -7.99
C ILE A 51 9.80 -0.02 -7.49
N THR A 52 9.43 1.11 -6.88
CA THR A 52 10.32 2.02 -6.16
C THR A 52 9.98 2.04 -4.67
N GLY A 53 10.91 2.45 -3.80
CA GLY A 53 10.74 2.43 -2.35
C GLY A 53 10.59 3.81 -1.68
N ARG A 54 9.70 4.71 -2.15
CA ARG A 54 9.53 6.03 -1.51
C ARG A 54 8.73 5.95 -0.21
N THR A 55 9.00 6.86 0.73
CA THR A 55 8.26 6.93 2.01
C THR A 55 6.76 7.06 1.74
N HIS A 56 5.95 6.21 2.39
CA HIS A 56 4.49 6.15 2.23
C HIS A 56 3.99 5.99 0.79
N GLN A 57 4.81 5.50 -0.14
CA GLN A 57 4.47 5.47 -1.57
C GLN A 57 3.11 4.82 -1.86
N ILE A 58 2.90 3.60 -1.36
CA ILE A 58 1.63 2.88 -1.54
C ILE A 58 0.45 3.70 -1.01
N ARG A 59 0.60 4.28 0.20
CA ARG A 59 -0.46 5.06 0.85
C ARG A 59 -0.81 6.33 0.07
N ALA A 60 0.19 7.02 -0.45
CA ALA A 60 0.02 8.24 -1.25
C ALA A 60 -0.61 7.93 -2.62
N HIS A 61 -0.11 6.92 -3.32
CA HIS A 61 -0.67 6.46 -4.60
C HIS A 61 -2.10 5.95 -4.46
N SER A 62 -2.40 5.16 -3.44
CA SER A 62 -3.77 4.70 -3.13
C SER A 62 -4.73 5.86 -2.90
N ALA A 63 -4.32 6.89 -2.15
CA ALA A 63 -5.15 8.07 -1.94
C ALA A 63 -5.32 8.91 -3.22
N PHE A 64 -4.27 9.03 -4.04
CA PHE A 64 -4.31 9.76 -5.31
C PHE A 64 -5.37 9.21 -6.27
N ILE A 65 -5.52 7.88 -6.35
CA ILE A 65 -6.54 7.23 -7.18
C ILE A 65 -7.92 7.16 -6.53
N ASN A 66 -8.15 7.90 -5.43
CA ASN A 66 -9.39 7.88 -4.65
C ASN A 66 -9.75 6.50 -4.07
N MET A 67 -8.74 5.66 -3.80
CA MET A 67 -8.89 4.35 -3.15
C MET A 67 -7.97 4.23 -1.93
N PRO A 68 -8.12 5.09 -0.92
CA PRO A 68 -7.24 5.09 0.24
C PRO A 68 -7.37 3.81 1.06
N ILE A 69 -6.28 3.45 1.75
CA ILE A 69 -6.21 2.22 2.54
C ILE A 69 -7.07 2.35 3.80
N ALA A 70 -7.85 1.31 4.10
CA ALA A 70 -8.67 1.24 5.30
C ALA A 70 -7.81 1.38 6.57
N GLY A 71 -8.31 2.16 7.54
CA GLY A 71 -7.58 2.42 8.79
C GLY A 71 -6.37 3.35 8.67
N ASP A 72 -6.12 3.94 7.49
CA ASP A 72 -5.06 4.93 7.32
C ASP A 72 -5.44 6.28 7.95
N ILE A 73 -4.77 6.67 9.03
CA ILE A 73 -5.04 7.94 9.73
C ILE A 73 -4.56 9.20 8.99
N ARG A 74 -3.64 9.07 8.01
CA ARG A 74 -3.00 10.22 7.32
C ARG A 74 -3.57 10.44 5.92
N TYR A 75 -3.92 9.36 5.23
CA TYR A 75 -4.40 9.36 3.85
C TYR A 75 -5.83 8.84 3.70
N GLY A 76 -6.40 8.25 4.77
CA GLY A 76 -7.73 7.66 4.76
C GLY A 76 -8.87 8.66 4.84
N ILE A 77 -10.08 8.11 4.81
CA ILE A 77 -11.34 8.85 4.83
C ILE A 77 -11.74 9.11 6.28
N LYS A 78 -12.19 10.34 6.60
CA LYS A 78 -12.60 10.73 7.97
C LYS A 78 -13.68 9.82 8.55
N ASN A 79 -14.64 9.41 7.71
CA ASN A 79 -15.73 8.50 8.05
C ASN A 79 -15.56 7.13 7.35
N ASP A 80 -14.38 6.52 7.47
CA ASP A 80 -14.10 5.18 6.94
C ASP A 80 -15.09 4.14 7.51
N ILE A 81 -16.04 3.71 6.66
CA ILE A 81 -17.08 2.73 6.98
C ILE A 81 -16.45 1.38 7.28
N ILE A 82 -15.41 0.99 6.53
CA ILE A 82 -14.70 -0.28 6.72
C ILE A 82 -14.04 -0.30 8.10
N LYS A 83 -13.36 0.79 8.46
CA LYS A 83 -12.78 0.94 9.80
C LYS A 83 -13.82 0.79 10.90
N LYS A 84 -15.00 1.42 10.76
CA LYS A 84 -16.08 1.35 11.75
C LYS A 84 -16.72 -0.05 11.81
N SER A 85 -17.13 -0.58 10.67
CA SER A 85 -17.81 -1.88 10.55
C SER A 85 -16.97 -3.05 11.03
N PHE A 86 -15.66 -3.02 10.80
CA PHE A 86 -14.74 -4.09 11.20
C PHE A 86 -13.90 -3.76 12.44
N GLY A 87 -14.11 -2.60 13.07
CA GLY A 87 -13.38 -2.19 14.26
C GLY A 87 -11.86 -2.09 14.06
N LEU A 88 -11.41 -1.67 12.86
CA LEU A 88 -9.99 -1.63 12.53
C LEU A 88 -9.24 -0.60 13.40
N LYS A 89 -8.25 -1.07 14.15
CA LYS A 89 -7.42 -0.24 15.05
C LYS A 89 -6.12 0.24 14.40
N ARG A 90 -5.74 -0.30 13.25
CA ARG A 90 -4.46 -0.04 12.57
C ARG A 90 -4.64 0.04 11.06
N LEU A 91 -3.59 0.54 10.40
CA LEU A 91 -3.48 0.56 8.94
C LEU A 91 -3.62 -0.87 8.38
N PHE A 92 -4.51 -1.03 7.40
CA PHE A 92 -4.76 -2.29 6.72
C PHE A 92 -3.80 -2.48 5.52
N LEU A 93 -2.50 -2.41 5.80
CA LEU A 93 -1.40 -2.66 4.86
C LEU A 93 -0.47 -3.69 5.48
N HIS A 94 -0.14 -4.75 4.74
CA HIS A 94 0.66 -5.86 5.21
C HIS A 94 1.72 -6.21 4.17
N ALA A 95 2.98 -6.28 4.57
CA ALA A 95 4.05 -6.79 3.73
C ALA A 95 3.96 -8.32 3.70
N SER A 96 3.24 -8.85 2.71
CA SER A 96 2.95 -10.29 2.63
C SER A 96 4.14 -11.12 2.18
N GLU A 97 4.96 -10.59 1.26
CA GLU A 97 6.07 -11.32 0.64
C GLU A 97 7.25 -10.40 0.41
N ILE A 98 8.46 -10.95 0.52
CA ILE A 98 9.71 -10.29 0.14
C ILE A 98 10.65 -11.31 -0.51
N SER A 99 11.30 -10.89 -1.60
CA SER A 99 12.29 -11.67 -2.32
C SER A 99 13.53 -10.83 -2.54
N PHE A 100 14.71 -11.42 -2.34
CA PHE A 100 15.98 -10.78 -2.63
C PHE A 100 17.04 -11.80 -3.06
N PRO A 101 18.04 -11.41 -3.86
CA PRO A 101 19.11 -12.31 -4.28
C PRO A 101 19.82 -12.93 -3.08
N LYS A 102 20.27 -14.18 -3.22
CA LYS A 102 21.20 -14.75 -2.24
C LYS A 102 22.55 -14.04 -2.30
N PHE A 103 23.30 -14.14 -1.21
CA PHE A 103 24.64 -13.57 -1.11
C PHE A 103 25.73 -14.45 -1.77
N ASP A 104 25.34 -15.59 -2.34
CA ASP A 104 26.24 -16.52 -3.01
C ASP A 104 26.23 -16.31 -4.54
N THR A 105 27.13 -17.00 -5.25
CA THR A 105 27.18 -17.02 -6.72
C THR A 105 26.05 -17.82 -7.37
N SER A 106 25.11 -18.36 -6.57
CA SER A 106 23.96 -19.06 -7.14
C SER A 106 22.96 -18.05 -7.66
N ASN A 107 22.38 -18.31 -8.84
CA ASN A 107 21.37 -17.42 -9.43
C ASN A 107 19.97 -17.63 -8.78
N SER A 108 19.93 -17.90 -7.48
CA SER A 108 18.71 -18.19 -6.73
C SER A 108 18.39 -17.08 -5.72
N ASN A 109 17.11 -16.91 -5.41
CA ASN A 109 16.63 -15.86 -4.50
C ASN A 109 16.26 -16.45 -3.13
N TYR A 110 16.46 -15.69 -2.06
CA TYR A 110 15.72 -15.88 -0.82
C TYR A 110 14.29 -15.38 -1.02
N HIS A 111 13.32 -16.12 -0.48
CA HIS A 111 11.91 -15.76 -0.54
C HIS A 111 11.26 -16.03 0.80
N PHE A 112 10.61 -15.01 1.36
CA PHE A 112 9.91 -15.08 2.63
C PHE A 112 8.47 -14.64 2.46
N LYS A 113 7.55 -15.37 3.10
CA LYS A 113 6.13 -15.01 3.18
C LYS A 113 5.71 -14.81 4.62
N ALA A 114 5.08 -13.68 4.90
CA ALA A 114 4.43 -13.39 6.16
C ALA A 114 2.93 -13.69 6.03
N ILE A 115 2.50 -14.81 6.61
CA ILE A 115 1.08 -15.19 6.61
C ILE A 115 0.28 -14.14 7.38
N PHE A 116 -0.80 -13.67 6.76
CA PHE A 116 -1.74 -12.77 7.43
C PHE A 116 -2.42 -13.52 8.60
N LEU A 117 -2.04 -13.20 9.84
CA LEU A 117 -2.61 -13.85 11.02
C LEU A 117 -4.12 -13.62 11.08
N ARG A 118 -4.85 -14.73 11.08
CA ARG A 118 -6.30 -14.89 10.97
C ARG A 118 -7.11 -14.39 12.18
N SER A 119 -6.56 -13.51 13.01
CA SER A 119 -7.27 -13.02 14.19
C SER A 119 -7.96 -11.70 13.89
N SER A 120 -9.29 -11.70 14.10
CA SER A 120 -10.28 -10.63 13.85
C SER A 120 -10.64 -10.35 12.38
N LYS A 121 -11.61 -11.14 11.90
CA LYS A 121 -12.66 -10.82 10.92
C LYS A 121 -12.30 -9.89 9.73
N LEU A 122 -12.28 -10.56 8.59
CA LEU A 122 -12.46 -10.13 7.20
C LEU A 122 -11.23 -9.63 6.42
N PHE A 123 -11.08 -10.37 5.33
CA PHE A 123 -10.21 -10.25 4.19
C PHE A 123 -10.36 -8.89 3.53
N CYS A 124 -9.24 -8.43 2.98
CA CYS A 124 -9.09 -7.27 2.13
C CYS A 124 -10.00 -7.34 0.92
#